data_AF-A0A976K5C8-F1
#
_entry.id   AF-A0A976K5C8-F1
#
_cell.length_a   1.000
_cell.length_b   1.000
_cell.length_c   1.000
_cell.angle_alpha   90.00
_cell.angle_beta   90.00
_cell.angle_gamma   90.00
#
_symmetry.space_group_name_H-M   'P 1'
#
loop_
_entity.id
_entity.type
_entity.pdbx_description
1 polymer ?
#
loop_
_entity_poly.entity_id
_entity_poly.type
_entity_poly.pdbx_seq_one_letter_code
_entity_poly.pdbx_strand_id
1 'polypeptide(L)' 'LRGATAGWVTGVTRPVHIGRSTQVWQIDLRNEAGEPTCVSRITMAVLAPR' A
#
# COMPACT_ATOMS: atom_id res chain seq x y z
N LEU A 1 -4.59 -7.65 -12.79
CA LEU A 1 -3.39 -7.83 -11.96
C LEU A 1 -2.62 -9.05 -12.47
N ARG A 2 -1.30 -9.08 -12.33
CA ARG A 2 -0.44 -10.22 -12.76
C ARG A 2 0.34 -10.80 -11.58
N GLY A 3 0.57 -12.10 -11.56
CA GLY A 3 1.43 -12.73 -10.57
C GLY A 3 2.91 -12.39 -10.81
N ALA A 4 3.66 -12.20 -9.73
CA ALA A 4 5.13 -12.17 -9.76
C ALA A 4 5.65 -13.45 -9.11
N THR A 5 6.38 -14.27 -9.87
CA THR A 5 6.89 -15.58 -9.42
C THR A 5 8.40 -15.60 -9.14
N ALA A 6 9.09 -14.51 -9.48
CA ALA A 6 10.52 -14.29 -9.25
C ALA A 6 10.82 -12.78 -9.28
N GLY A 7 12.02 -12.37 -8.86
CA GLY A 7 12.44 -10.97 -8.80
C GLY A 7 11.76 -10.20 -7.66
N TRP A 8 11.87 -8.87 -7.69
CA TRP A 8 11.29 -8.00 -6.67
C TRP A 8 9.94 -7.40 -7.08
N VAL A 9 9.12 -7.13 -6.06
CA VAL A 9 7.92 -6.30 -6.17
C VAL A 9 8.12 -5.05 -5.33
N THR A 10 7.93 -3.88 -5.94
CA THR A 10 8.01 -2.60 -5.26
C THR A 10 6.60 -2.07 -4.99
N GLY A 11 6.32 -1.77 -3.72
CA GLY A 11 5.09 -1.11 -3.30
C GLY A 11 5.29 0.39 -3.13
N VAL A 12 4.38 1.20 -3.67
CA VAL A 12 4.33 2.64 -3.43
C VAL A 12 3.04 2.98 -2.68
N THR A 13 3.20 3.56 -1.49
CA THR A 13 2.11 3.98 -0.61
C THR A 13 1.74 5.44 -0.84
N ARG A 14 0.44 5.72 -0.91
CA ARG A 14 -0.10 7.08 -0.95
C ARG A 14 -1.26 7.22 0.03
N PRO A 15 -1.36 8.35 0.75
CA PRO A 15 -2.46 8.57 1.66
C PRO A 15 -3.75 8.80 0.87
N VAL A 16 -4.81 8.10 1.26
CA VAL A 16 -6.18 8.34 0.77
C VAL A 16 -6.93 9.24 1.75
N HIS A 17 -6.73 9.01 3.05
CA HIS A 17 -7.27 9.84 4.13
C HIS A 17 -6.31 9.85 5.32
N ILE A 18 -5.99 11.03 5.84
CA ILE A 18 -5.18 11.20 7.06
C ILE A 18 -6.02 11.94 8.10
N GLY A 19 -6.74 11.16 8.92
CA GLY A 19 -7.52 11.67 10.04
C GLY A 19 -6.76 11.60 11.37
N ARG A 20 -7.29 12.29 12.37
CA ARG A 20 -6.70 12.33 13.73
C ARG A 20 -6.76 10.98 14.46
N SER A 21 -7.75 10.14 14.17
CA SER A 21 -7.96 8.83 14.80
C SER A 21 -7.83 7.65 13.82
N THR A 22 -7.89 7.91 12.51
CA THR A 22 -7.84 6.87 11.48
C THR A 22 -7.10 7.37 10.25
N GLN A 23 -6.28 6.51 9.66
CA GLN A 23 -5.65 6.75 8.37
C GLN A 23 -5.99 5.63 7.39
N VAL A 24 -6.10 5.99 6.12
CA VAL A 24 -6.34 5.05 5.03
C VAL A 24 -5.26 5.28 3.97
N TRP A 25 -4.57 4.21 3.59
CA TRP A 25 -3.47 4.26 2.64
C TRP A 25 -3.73 3.30 1.48
N GLN A 26 -3.55 3.79 0.26
CA GLN A 26 -3.50 2.98 -0.95
C GLN A 26 -2.05 2.51 -1.17
N ILE A 27 -1.89 1.25 -1.55
CA ILE A 27 -0.60 0.63 -1.84
C ILE A 27 -0.67 0.04 -3.24
N ASP A 28 0.11 0.60 -4.16
CA ASP A 28 0.23 0.09 -5.52
C ASP A 28 1.51 -0.71 -5.65
N LEU A 29 1.41 -2.00 -5.98
CA LEU A 29 2.54 -2.90 -6.12
C LEU A 29 2.81 -3.18 -7.60
N ARG A 30 4.07 -3.07 -8.00
CA ARG A 30 4.55 -3.34 -9.36
C ARG A 30 5.78 -4.23 -9.35
N ASN A 31 5.93 -5.08 -10.36
CA ASN A 31 7.16 -5.82 -10.60
C ASN A 31 8.25 -4.92 -11.21
N GLU A 32 9.44 -5.47 -11.42
CA GLU A 32 10.58 -4.75 -12.04
C GLU A 32 10.29 -4.25 -13.47
N ALA A 33 9.39 -4.91 -14.20
CA ALA A 33 8.93 -4.47 -15.52
C ALA A 33 7.90 -3.32 -15.45
N GLY A 34 7.55 -2.86 -14.24
CA GLY A 34 6.58 -1.79 -14.02
C GLY A 34 5.12 -2.23 -14.14
N GLU A 35 4.85 -3.53 -14.26
CA GLU A 35 3.50 -4.06 -14.40
C GLU A 35 2.80 -4.16 -13.03
N PRO A 36 1.49 -3.84 -12.95
CA PRO A 36 0.75 -3.90 -11.68
C PRO A 36 0.49 -5.35 -11.25
N THR A 37 1.03 -5.70 -10.08
CA THR A 37 0.91 -7.04 -9.50
C THR A 37 -0.19 -7.10 -8.43
N CYS A 38 -0.33 -6.05 -7.62
CA CYS A 38 -1.36 -5.96 -6.59
C CYS A 38 -1.75 -4.50 -6.34
N VAL A 39 -3.01 -4.28 -5.98
CA VAL A 39 -3.50 -3.02 -5.40
C VAL A 39 -4.10 -3.39 -4.04
N SER A 40 -3.59 -2.77 -2.99
CA SER A 40 -4.01 -3.02 -1.61
C SER A 40 -4.40 -1.72 -0.91
N ARG A 41 -5.17 -1.85 0.17
CA ARG A 41 -5.55 -0.74 1.03
C ARG A 41 -5.43 -1.15 2.48
N ILE A 42 -4.78 -0.31 3.28
CA ILE A 42 -4.68 -0.50 4.73
C ILE A 42 -5.38 0.64 5.45
N THR A 43 -6.15 0.27 6.49
CA THR A 43 -6.79 1.20 7.42
C THR A 43 -6.09 1.06 8.77
N MET A 44 -5.61 2.16 9.32
CA MET A 44 -4.84 2.20 10.57
C MET A 44 -5.56 3.03 11.62
N ALA A 45 -5.60 2.54 12.86
CA ALA A 45 -5.97 3.34 14.03
C ALA A 45 -4.77 4.17 14.51
N VAL A 46 -4.99 5.45 14.80
CA VAL A 46 -3.99 6.32 15.44
C VAL A 46 -4.28 6.33 16.93
N LEU A 47 -3.38 5.74 17.71
CA LEU A 47 -3.51 5.68 19.17
C LEU A 47 -2.80 6.88 19.80
N ALA A 48 -3.44 7.51 20.78
CA ALA A 48 -2.78 8.53 21.57
C ALA A 48 -1.61 7.91 22.36
N PRO A 49 -0.52 8.67 22.59
CA PRO A 49 0.53 8.25 23.50
C PRO A 49 -0.06 7.88 24.87
N ARG A 50 0.52 6.88 25.51
CA ARG A 50 0.21 6.50 26.89
C ARG A 50 0.87 7.44 27.87
#